data_AF-A0A2M8RZV1-F1
#
_entry.id   AF-A0A2M8RZV1-F1
#
_cell.length_a   1.000
_cell.length_b   1.000
_cell.length_c   1.000
_cell.angle_alpha   90.00
_cell.angle_beta   90.00
_cell.angle_gamma   90.00
#
_symmetry.space_group_name_H-M   'P 1'
#
loop_
_entity.id
_entity.type
_entity.pdbx_description
1 polymer ?
#
loop_
_entity_poly.entity_id
_entity_poly.type
_entity_poly.pdbx_seq_one_letter_code
_entity_poly.pdbx_strand_id
1 'polypeptide(L)'
;MTQSILNADLSKMSYEQFQEVMRGFAQLYSDVNSNGNYMSLFKDLKTLAKHVERLPQDFFTFYGAYEIADNQVVVAVFRINLDAPMHSDTAPNMTIVEVSFAEDERNLQCPAQVREYLTQTDYVAQAEKAYPQIMEDLLWEKEREKRVAKLNLSEEDKRLLFEDAIEL
;
A
#
# COMPACT_ATOMS: atom_id res chain seq x y z
N MET A 1 15.95 -12.83 -15.24
CA MET A 1 15.14 -13.20 -14.05
C MET A 1 14.06 -12.16 -13.73
N THR A 2 14.26 -10.88 -14.02
CA THR A 2 13.28 -9.78 -13.85
C THR A 2 11.97 -9.95 -14.64
N GLN A 3 12.03 -10.31 -15.93
CA GLN A 3 10.84 -10.43 -16.77
C GLN A 3 9.92 -11.61 -16.42
N SER A 4 10.42 -12.68 -15.79
CA SER A 4 9.60 -13.85 -15.48
C SER A 4 8.69 -13.64 -14.28
N ILE A 5 9.11 -12.79 -13.33
CA ILE A 5 8.36 -12.48 -12.11
C ILE A 5 7.22 -11.48 -12.42
N LEU A 6 7.44 -10.51 -13.32
CA LEU A 6 6.42 -9.56 -13.77
C LEU A 6 5.32 -10.15 -14.66
N ASN A 7 5.56 -11.33 -15.25
CA ASN A 7 4.56 -12.07 -16.04
C ASN A 7 3.94 -13.23 -15.25
N ALA A 8 4.10 -13.24 -13.92
CA ALA A 8 3.56 -14.29 -13.07
C ALA A 8 2.02 -14.26 -13.08
N ASP A 9 1.43 -15.37 -13.49
CA ASP A 9 -0.01 -15.60 -13.37
C ASP A 9 -0.32 -16.10 -11.95
N LEU A 10 -0.56 -15.15 -11.03
CA LEU A 10 -0.81 -15.43 -9.61
C LEU A 10 -2.05 -16.31 -9.41
N SER A 11 -3.06 -16.20 -10.29
CA SER A 11 -4.33 -16.93 -10.21
C SER A 11 -4.19 -18.46 -10.30
N LYS A 12 -2.99 -18.95 -10.63
CA LYS A 12 -2.65 -20.39 -10.71
C LYS A 12 -1.75 -20.87 -9.58
N MET A 13 -1.41 -20.00 -8.64
CA MET A 13 -0.42 -20.27 -7.60
C MET A 13 -1.08 -20.61 -6.27
N SER A 14 -0.50 -21.56 -5.55
CA SER A 14 -0.81 -21.76 -4.13
C SER A 14 -0.39 -20.54 -3.30
N TYR A 15 -0.90 -20.44 -2.08
CA TYR A 15 -0.50 -19.36 -1.17
C TYR A 15 1.01 -19.35 -0.90
N GLU A 16 1.64 -20.51 -0.73
CA GLU A 16 3.09 -20.64 -0.53
C GLU A 16 3.88 -20.14 -1.76
N GLN A 17 3.46 -20.53 -2.97
CA GLN A 17 4.09 -20.07 -4.21
C GLN A 17 3.92 -18.57 -4.40
N PHE A 18 2.73 -18.04 -4.08
CA PHE A 18 2.48 -16.60 -4.05
C PHE A 18 3.45 -15.88 -3.10
N GLN A 19 3.64 -16.40 -1.88
CA GLN A 19 4.56 -15.80 -0.91
C GLN A 19 6.00 -15.78 -1.44
N GLU A 20 6.46 -16.85 -2.08
CA GLU A 20 7.79 -16.90 -2.71
C GLU A 20 7.94 -15.86 -3.82
N VAL A 21 6.93 -15.74 -4.70
CA VAL A 21 6.92 -14.72 -5.77
C VAL A 21 6.97 -13.32 -5.19
N MET A 22 6.16 -13.02 -4.17
CA MET A 22 6.13 -11.71 -3.51
C MET A 22 7.47 -11.38 -2.82
N ARG A 23 8.16 -12.37 -2.25
CA ARG A 23 9.53 -12.21 -1.72
C ARG A 23 10.53 -11.91 -2.83
N GLY A 24 10.42 -12.59 -3.97
CA GLY A 24 11.22 -12.30 -5.17
C GLY A 24 10.98 -10.88 -5.69
N PHE A 25 9.73 -10.41 -5.68
CA PHE A 25 9.39 -9.02 -5.99
C PHE A 25 10.08 -8.06 -5.02
N ALA A 26 9.95 -8.27 -3.72
CA ALA A 26 10.56 -7.39 -2.71
C ALA A 26 12.09 -7.30 -2.87
N GLN A 27 12.75 -8.42 -3.14
CA GLN A 27 14.20 -8.45 -3.43
C GLN A 27 14.58 -7.66 -4.68
N LEU A 28 13.73 -7.65 -5.71
CA LEU A 28 13.99 -6.92 -6.94
C LEU A 28 14.09 -5.40 -6.75
N TYR A 29 13.35 -4.87 -5.78
CA TYR A 29 13.33 -3.44 -5.44
C TYR A 29 14.14 -3.13 -4.17
N SER A 30 14.89 -4.10 -3.63
CA SER A 30 15.84 -3.88 -2.53
C SER A 30 17.22 -3.50 -3.08
N ASP A 31 18.00 -2.74 -2.32
CA ASP A 31 19.35 -2.26 -2.68
C ASP A 31 19.43 -1.53 -4.04
N VAL A 32 18.34 -0.87 -4.44
CA VAL A 32 18.28 -0.05 -5.65
C VAL A 32 18.16 1.43 -5.28
N ASN A 33 18.78 2.31 -6.08
CA ASN A 33 18.65 3.76 -5.90
C ASN A 33 17.16 4.15 -5.91
N SER A 34 16.67 4.91 -4.94
CA SER A 34 15.23 5.20 -4.82
C SER A 34 14.67 6.08 -5.93
N ASN A 35 15.52 6.79 -6.69
CA ASN A 35 15.09 7.72 -7.74
C ASN A 35 14.24 6.99 -8.79
N GLY A 36 12.92 7.15 -8.69
CA GLY A 36 11.92 6.51 -9.57
C GLY A 36 11.53 5.09 -9.17
N ASN A 37 12.32 4.38 -8.37
CA ASN A 37 12.07 2.96 -8.05
C ASN A 37 10.91 2.75 -7.07
N TYR A 38 10.61 3.72 -6.20
CA TYR A 38 9.39 3.71 -5.38
C TYR A 38 8.11 3.69 -6.25
N MET A 39 8.06 4.57 -7.25
CA MET A 39 6.92 4.69 -8.16
C MET A 39 6.82 3.47 -9.08
N SER A 40 7.97 2.91 -9.51
CA SER A 40 8.01 1.66 -10.26
C SER A 40 7.46 0.50 -9.43
N LEU A 41 7.88 0.33 -8.18
CA LEU A 41 7.34 -0.72 -7.29
C LEU A 41 5.82 -0.58 -7.18
N PHE A 42 5.30 0.61 -6.84
CA PHE A 42 3.86 0.80 -6.73
C PHE A 42 3.11 0.48 -8.02
N LYS A 43 3.66 0.90 -9.16
CA LYS A 43 3.08 0.62 -10.49
C LYS A 43 3.05 -0.87 -10.77
N ASP A 44 4.14 -1.58 -10.52
CA ASP A 44 4.27 -3.00 -10.79
C ASP A 44 3.45 -3.86 -9.81
N LEU A 45 3.27 -3.42 -8.55
CA LEU A 45 2.30 -4.05 -7.66
C LEU A 45 0.86 -3.87 -8.17
N LYS A 46 0.53 -2.69 -8.70
CA LYS A 46 -0.80 -2.39 -9.26
C LYS A 46 -1.13 -3.18 -10.52
N THR A 47 -0.15 -3.64 -11.29
CA THR A 47 -0.43 -4.48 -12.47
C THR A 47 -0.82 -5.91 -12.10
N LEU A 48 -0.44 -6.37 -10.90
CA LEU A 48 -0.67 -7.73 -10.42
C LEU A 48 -1.86 -7.83 -9.46
N ALA A 49 -2.10 -6.77 -8.69
CA ALA A 49 -3.14 -6.74 -7.66
C ALA A 49 -4.51 -6.36 -8.23
N LYS A 50 -5.57 -6.79 -7.54
CA LYS A 50 -6.91 -6.22 -7.71
C LYS A 50 -6.97 -4.78 -7.22
N HIS A 51 -6.32 -4.52 -6.10
CA HIS A 51 -6.23 -3.19 -5.49
C HIS A 51 -4.93 -3.05 -4.72
N VAL A 52 -4.36 -1.84 -4.73
CA VAL A 52 -3.21 -1.49 -3.90
C VAL A 52 -3.47 -0.11 -3.30
N GLU A 53 -3.36 -0.02 -1.98
CA GLU A 53 -3.60 1.21 -1.25
C GLU A 53 -2.51 1.47 -0.20
N ARG A 54 -2.45 2.72 0.27
CA ARG A 54 -1.60 3.16 1.38
C ARG A 54 -2.43 3.78 2.48
N LEU A 55 -1.84 3.90 3.66
CA LEU A 55 -2.43 4.68 4.74
C LEU A 55 -2.15 6.19 4.55
N PRO A 56 -3.04 7.09 5.04
CA PRO A 56 -2.91 8.54 4.88
C PRO A 56 -1.56 9.13 5.32
N GLN A 57 -0.94 8.54 6.34
CA GLN A 57 0.32 9.00 6.95
C GLN A 57 1.50 8.05 6.69
N ASP A 58 1.27 6.93 6.02
CA ASP A 58 2.33 5.97 5.70
C ASP A 58 2.48 5.85 4.19
N PHE A 59 3.48 6.56 3.67
CA PHE A 59 3.79 6.55 2.26
C PHE A 59 4.64 5.35 1.85
N PHE A 60 5.25 4.64 2.79
CA PHE A 60 6.26 3.62 2.51
C PHE A 60 5.75 2.19 2.74
N THR A 61 4.51 2.04 3.19
CA THR A 61 3.82 0.76 3.29
C THR A 61 2.72 0.66 2.24
N PHE A 62 2.81 -0.34 1.36
CA PHE A 62 1.78 -0.68 0.38
C PHE A 62 1.04 -1.94 0.82
N TYR A 63 -0.28 -1.85 0.88
CA TYR A 63 -1.17 -2.98 1.09
C TYR A 63 -1.79 -3.37 -0.23
N GLY A 64 -1.60 -4.62 -0.67
CA GLY A 64 -2.17 -5.13 -1.92
C GLY A 64 -3.08 -6.33 -1.70
N ALA A 65 -4.18 -6.38 -2.45
CA ALA A 65 -5.06 -7.53 -2.57
C ALA A 65 -4.80 -8.28 -3.88
N TYR A 66 -4.40 -9.54 -3.80
CA TYR A 66 -3.94 -10.33 -4.95
C TYR A 66 -4.78 -11.58 -5.13
N GLU A 67 -5.28 -11.83 -6.34
CA GLU A 67 -5.98 -13.07 -6.66
C GLU A 67 -4.96 -14.20 -6.90
N ILE A 68 -5.16 -15.30 -6.19
CA ILE A 68 -4.39 -16.54 -6.30
C ILE A 68 -5.29 -17.71 -6.73
N ALA A 69 -4.77 -18.94 -6.69
CA ALA A 69 -5.56 -20.14 -6.99
C ALA A 69 -6.88 -20.21 -6.21
N ASP A 70 -7.84 -20.94 -6.78
CA ASP A 70 -9.19 -21.13 -6.21
C ASP A 70 -9.97 -19.83 -5.98
N ASN A 71 -9.66 -18.79 -6.77
CA ASN A 71 -10.25 -17.45 -6.71
C ASN A 71 -10.09 -16.79 -5.32
N GLN A 72 -9.13 -17.26 -4.52
CA GLN A 72 -8.82 -16.65 -3.24
C GLN A 72 -8.14 -15.31 -3.49
N VAL A 73 -8.46 -14.32 -2.67
CA VAL A 73 -7.81 -13.01 -2.70
C VAL A 73 -7.13 -12.78 -1.37
N VAL A 74 -5.80 -12.68 -1.42
CA VAL A 74 -4.93 -12.62 -0.24
C VAL A 74 -4.18 -11.30 -0.16
N VAL A 75 -3.77 -10.93 1.04
CA VAL A 75 -3.00 -9.70 1.27
C VAL A 75 -1.49 -9.97 1.19
N ALA A 76 -0.76 -9.05 0.54
CA ALA A 76 0.67 -8.87 0.77
C ALA A 76 0.96 -7.41 1.06
N VAL A 77 1.88 -7.17 2.00
CA VAL A 77 2.22 -5.84 2.49
C VAL A 77 3.70 -5.60 2.29
N PHE A 78 4.02 -4.59 1.49
CA PHE A 78 5.38 -4.17 1.16
C PHE A 78 5.76 -2.95 1.98
N ARG A 79 6.85 -3.02 2.76
CA ARG A 79 7.39 -1.92 3.55
C ARG A 79 8.74 -1.52 3.03
N ILE A 80 8.92 -0.23 2.76
CA ILE A 80 10.15 0.31 2.20
C ILE A 80 10.94 0.97 3.33
N ASN A 81 12.15 0.48 3.55
CA ASN A 81 13.11 1.12 4.43
C ASN A 81 14.05 2.00 3.60
N LEU A 82 14.30 3.20 4.11
CA LEU A 82 15.19 4.19 3.51
C LEU A 82 16.46 4.32 4.36
N ASP A 83 17.63 4.50 3.73
CA ASP A 83 18.90 4.77 4.45
C ASP A 83 18.94 6.17 5.09
N ALA A 84 18.11 7.09 4.61
CA ALA A 84 18.01 8.46 5.11
C ALA A 84 16.58 9.00 5.02
N PRO A 85 16.24 10.04 5.81
CA PRO A 85 14.94 10.71 5.70
C PRO A 85 14.75 11.33 4.32
N MET A 86 13.50 11.37 3.82
CA MET A 86 13.17 11.94 2.50
C MET A 86 13.58 13.42 2.30
N HIS A 87 13.94 14.12 3.38
CA HIS A 87 14.33 15.53 3.39
C HIS A 87 15.84 15.77 3.39
N SER A 88 16.68 14.74 3.16
CA SER A 88 18.12 14.94 3.00
C SER A 88 18.51 15.54 1.65
N ASP A 89 19.65 16.24 1.59
CA ASP A 89 20.21 16.84 0.36
C ASP A 89 20.46 15.83 -0.77
N THR A 90 20.58 14.55 -0.43
CA THR A 90 20.62 13.41 -1.35
C THR A 90 19.33 12.61 -1.26
N ALA A 91 18.81 12.16 -2.40
CA ALA A 91 17.68 11.23 -2.45
C ALA A 91 18.07 9.95 -1.68
N PRO A 92 17.31 9.55 -0.64
CA PRO A 92 17.67 8.40 0.20
C PRO A 92 17.50 7.11 -0.60
N ASN A 93 18.41 6.13 -0.53
CA ASN A 93 18.23 4.87 -1.23
C ASN A 93 17.14 4.01 -0.57
N MET A 94 16.47 3.18 -1.37
CA MET A 94 15.65 2.09 -0.85
C MET A 94 16.59 0.96 -0.44
N THR A 95 16.93 0.90 0.85
CA THR A 95 17.87 -0.11 1.35
C THR A 95 17.26 -1.48 1.27
N ILE A 96 16.02 -1.62 1.74
CA ILE A 96 15.34 -2.90 1.72
C ILE A 96 13.85 -2.68 1.55
N VAL A 97 13.25 -3.52 0.71
CA VAL A 97 11.81 -3.69 0.64
C VAL A 97 11.49 -5.00 1.34
N GLU A 98 10.79 -4.89 2.47
CA GLU A 98 10.28 -6.04 3.19
C GLU A 98 8.91 -6.41 2.66
N VAL A 99 8.61 -7.70 2.57
CA VAL A 99 7.25 -8.17 2.33
C VAL A 99 6.78 -9.05 3.48
N SER A 100 5.53 -8.86 3.86
CA SER A 100 4.84 -9.60 4.91
C SER A 100 3.40 -9.90 4.46
N PHE A 101 2.72 -10.77 5.20
CA PHE A 101 1.44 -11.35 4.80
C PHE A 101 0.44 -11.32 5.96
N ALA A 102 -0.75 -11.90 5.78
CA ALA A 102 -1.85 -11.83 6.74
C ALA A 102 -1.48 -12.28 8.17
N GLU A 103 -0.52 -13.19 8.30
CA GLU A 103 -0.10 -13.77 9.59
C GLU A 103 0.71 -12.80 10.45
N ASP A 104 1.19 -11.70 9.88
CA ASP A 104 1.95 -10.67 10.61
C ASP A 104 1.00 -9.63 11.21
N GLU A 105 0.94 -9.56 12.54
CA GLU A 105 0.05 -8.65 13.27
C GLU A 105 0.30 -7.16 12.93
N ARG A 106 1.51 -6.80 12.45
CA ARG A 106 1.80 -5.43 11.96
C ARG A 106 0.91 -5.04 10.78
N ASN A 107 0.33 -6.02 10.09
CA ASN A 107 -0.54 -5.81 8.94
C ASN A 107 -2.01 -5.58 9.31
N LEU A 108 -2.37 -5.58 10.59
CA LEU A 108 -3.76 -5.37 11.01
C LEU A 108 -4.28 -3.94 10.78
N GLN A 109 -3.40 -2.97 10.50
CA GLN A 109 -3.78 -1.62 10.03
C GLN A 109 -4.09 -1.58 8.53
N CYS A 110 -4.75 -2.61 8.01
CA CYS A 110 -5.01 -2.72 6.57
C CYS A 110 -6.13 -1.76 6.14
N PRO A 111 -5.94 -0.96 5.06
CA PRO A 111 -6.96 -0.06 4.56
C PRO A 111 -8.28 -0.76 4.25
N ALA A 112 -9.41 -0.14 4.60
CA ALA A 112 -10.75 -0.67 4.36
C ALA A 112 -10.96 -1.10 2.90
N GLN A 113 -10.52 -0.26 1.96
CA GLN A 113 -10.63 -0.52 0.52
C GLN A 113 -9.85 -1.76 0.05
N VAL A 114 -8.75 -2.13 0.72
CA VAL A 114 -8.04 -3.38 0.42
C VAL A 114 -8.81 -4.56 0.98
N ARG A 115 -9.33 -4.42 2.21
CA ARG A 115 -10.06 -5.47 2.92
C ARG A 115 -11.33 -5.91 2.21
N GLU A 116 -12.00 -5.01 1.48
CA GLU A 116 -13.18 -5.30 0.65
C GLU A 116 -12.95 -6.40 -0.40
N TYR A 117 -11.70 -6.57 -0.87
CA TYR A 117 -11.37 -7.58 -1.86
C TYR A 117 -10.97 -8.93 -1.26
N LEU A 118 -10.58 -8.97 0.01
CA LEU A 118 -9.92 -10.13 0.61
C LEU A 118 -10.90 -11.26 0.92
N THR A 119 -10.50 -12.50 0.60
CA THR A 119 -11.24 -13.71 0.99
C THR A 119 -10.77 -14.29 2.32
N GLN A 120 -9.73 -13.72 2.94
CA GLN A 120 -9.18 -14.15 4.23
C GLN A 120 -10.02 -13.60 5.40
N THR A 121 -11.20 -14.19 5.65
CA THR A 121 -12.21 -13.65 6.58
C THR A 121 -11.69 -13.42 8.01
N ASP A 122 -10.87 -14.32 8.54
CA ASP A 122 -10.30 -14.19 9.89
C ASP A 122 -9.38 -12.97 10.00
N TYR A 123 -8.54 -12.74 8.98
CA TYR A 123 -7.68 -11.56 8.90
C TYR A 123 -8.51 -10.28 8.76
N VAL A 124 -9.52 -10.27 7.89
CA VAL A 124 -10.40 -9.10 7.69
C VAL A 124 -11.09 -8.70 9.00
N ALA A 125 -11.60 -9.68 9.77
CA ALA A 125 -12.25 -9.41 11.05
C ALA A 125 -11.28 -8.84 12.10
N GLN A 126 -10.06 -9.36 12.16
CA GLN A 126 -9.03 -8.84 13.07
C GLN A 126 -8.57 -7.43 12.66
N ALA A 127 -8.41 -7.19 11.36
CA ALA A 127 -8.01 -5.88 10.84
C ALA A 127 -9.11 -4.83 11.07
N GLU A 128 -10.39 -5.14 10.85
CA GLU A 128 -11.49 -4.22 11.17
C GLU A 128 -11.54 -3.87 12.66
N LYS A 129 -11.25 -4.83 13.54
CA LYS A 129 -11.19 -4.57 14.97
C LYS A 129 -10.01 -3.67 15.35
N ALA A 130 -8.85 -3.88 14.74
CA ALA A 130 -7.63 -3.13 15.04
C ALA A 130 -7.63 -1.73 14.41
N TYR A 131 -8.23 -1.61 13.22
CA TYR A 131 -8.26 -0.39 12.43
C TYR A 131 -9.62 -0.28 11.69
N PRO A 132 -10.66 0.18 12.39
CA PRO A 132 -11.99 0.35 11.81
C PRO A 132 -12.01 1.42 10.72
N GLN A 133 -12.91 1.27 9.74
CA GLN A 133 -13.03 2.24 8.62
C GLN A 133 -13.24 3.68 9.09
N ILE A 134 -14.04 3.90 10.14
CA ILE A 134 -14.28 5.24 10.70
C ILE A 134 -12.97 5.91 11.15
N MET A 135 -12.03 5.14 11.70
CA MET A 135 -10.73 5.67 12.11
C MET A 135 -9.89 6.08 10.90
N GLU A 136 -9.95 5.32 9.82
CA GLU A 136 -9.28 5.62 8.57
C GLU A 136 -9.82 6.90 7.91
N ASP A 137 -11.14 7.04 7.84
CA ASP A 137 -11.80 8.21 7.26
C ASP A 137 -11.39 9.49 7.98
N LEU A 138 -11.38 9.48 9.33
CA LEU A 138 -10.93 10.61 10.15
C LEU A 138 -9.46 10.97 9.89
N LEU A 139 -8.59 9.98 9.65
CA LEU A 139 -7.19 10.25 9.32
C LEU A 139 -7.05 10.85 7.92
N TRP A 140 -7.83 10.39 6.95
CA TRP A 140 -7.87 10.99 5.62
C TRP A 140 -8.38 12.44 5.65
N GLU A 141 -9.43 12.72 6.42
CA GLU A 141 -9.93 14.08 6.64
C GLU A 141 -8.85 14.99 7.20
N LYS A 142 -8.18 14.56 8.28
CA LYS A 142 -7.10 15.33 8.90
C LYS A 142 -5.93 15.59 7.95
N GLU A 143 -5.58 14.62 7.10
CA GLU A 143 -4.53 14.81 6.08
C GLU A 143 -4.99 15.76 4.96
N ARG A 144 -6.25 15.71 4.54
CA ARG A 144 -6.83 16.69 3.61
C ARG A 144 -6.76 18.10 4.19
N GLU A 145 -7.19 18.29 5.43
CA GLU A 145 -7.12 19.58 6.13
C GLU A 145 -5.69 20.13 6.19
N LYS A 146 -4.72 19.29 6.57
CA LYS A 146 -3.30 19.69 6.58
C LYS A 146 -2.79 20.11 5.21
N ARG A 147 -3.20 19.42 4.13
CA ARG A 147 -2.78 19.77 2.76
C ARG A 147 -3.39 21.11 2.35
N VAL A 148 -4.68 21.32 2.62
CA VAL A 148 -5.36 22.59 2.32
C VAL A 148 -4.74 23.74 3.12
N ALA A 149 -4.43 23.54 4.39
CA ALA A 149 -3.77 24.56 5.23
C ALA A 149 -2.37 24.95 4.72
N LYS A 150 -1.66 24.04 4.05
CA LYS A 150 -0.34 24.31 3.44
C LYS A 150 -0.44 25.03 2.11
N LEU A 151 -1.60 25.01 1.45
CA LEU A 151 -1.84 25.81 0.26
C LEU A 151 -2.15 27.24 0.74
N ASN A 152 -1.39 28.23 0.27
CA ASN A 152 -1.65 29.67 0.52
C ASN A 152 -2.91 30.14 -0.23
N LEU A 153 -4.02 29.47 -0.01
CA LEU A 153 -5.33 29.75 -0.60
C LEU A 153 -6.09 30.76 0.26
N SER A 154 -6.97 31.52 -0.38
CA SER A 154 -7.92 32.36 0.34
C SER A 154 -8.92 31.48 1.12
N GLU A 155 -9.54 32.02 2.17
CA GLU A 155 -10.53 31.28 2.96
C GLU A 155 -11.77 30.86 2.15
N GLU A 156 -12.09 31.57 1.06
CA GLU A 156 -13.16 31.20 0.13
C GLU A 156 -12.76 29.99 -0.72
N ASP A 157 -11.53 29.95 -1.24
CA ASP A 157 -11.03 28.81 -2.03
C ASP A 157 -10.87 27.53 -1.19
N LYS A 158 -10.53 27.69 0.10
CA LYS A 158 -10.47 26.54 1.03
C LYS A 158 -11.85 25.94 1.25
N ARG A 159 -12.91 26.75 1.39
CA ARG A 159 -14.29 26.26 1.60
C ARG A 159 -14.82 25.47 0.41
N LEU A 160 -14.58 25.95 -0.81
CA LEU A 160 -14.96 25.25 -2.04
C LEU A 160 -14.33 23.86 -2.16
N LEU A 161 -13.07 23.69 -1.73
CA LEU A 161 -12.39 22.39 -1.74
C LEU A 161 -12.95 21.37 -0.73
N PHE A 162 -13.56 21.84 0.36
CA PHE A 162 -14.17 20.96 1.37
C PHE A 162 -15.63 20.63 1.06
N GLU A 163 -16.35 21.49 0.33
CA GLU A 163 -17.74 21.25 -0.08
C GLU A 163 -17.83 20.19 -1.20
N ASP A 164 -16.91 20.21 -2.18
CA ASP A 164 -16.86 19.20 -3.27
C ASP A 164 -16.45 17.78 -2.78
N ALA A 165 -15.93 17.66 -1.56
CA ALA A 165 -15.50 16.38 -0.99
C ALA A 165 -16.62 15.61 -0.26
N ILE A 166 -17.82 16.18 -0.15
CA ILE A 166 -18.98 15.59 0.56
C ILE A 166 -19.99 14.94 -0.43
N GLU A 167 -19.83 15.12 -1.75
CA GLU A 167 -20.75 14.59 -2.78
C GLU A 167 -20.20 13.47 -3.69
N LEU A 168 -19.29 12.61 -3.19
CA LEU A 168 -18.92 11.34 -3.84
C LEU A 168 -18.85 10.21 -2.82
#